data_AF-A0A0R1QRZ5-F1
#
_entry.id   AF-A0A0R1QRZ5-F1
#
_cell.length_a   1.000
_cell.length_b   1.000
_cell.length_c   1.000
_cell.angle_alpha   90.00
_cell.angle_beta   90.00
_cell.angle_gamma   90.00
#
_symmetry.space_group_name_H-M   'P 1'
#
loop_
_entity.id
_entity.type
_entity.pdbx_description
1 polymer ?
#
loop_
_entity_poly.entity_id
_entity_poly.type
_entity_poly.pdbx_seq_one_letter_code
_entity_poly.pdbx_strand_id
1 'polypeptide(L)'
;MRLKIIALTLAIAGVVAVIYNNHQRSAEATAAVHSTKVAVDTLYRNSAHTLPAVDLTEKKISAAKALMRKTKTASLSDTQKTQLQKATAELSAAAKMYSVTQATQTPIAPTTHYQQTAHSALTAYQQLQKAKPVFTQIYQQPVSNLGQAAKAVDALNELQSADQVSTDDIKSAKAQVEQVTDGQDTVFAAEAAQVVSDAEQKVSPSTSASTSPATPYDESTTSSTTSTSTSVDHNSTSTNATSSDSSSQAASTTSTSTASTTTPESSSK
;
A
#
# COMPACT_ATOMS: atom_id res chain seq x y z
N MET A 1 83.60 0.76 -7.43
CA MET A 1 82.52 -0.07 -6.82
C MET A 1 81.52 0.68 -5.92
N ARG A 2 81.52 2.02 -5.83
CA ARG A 2 80.63 2.76 -4.89
C ARG A 2 79.35 3.36 -5.51
N LEU A 3 79.19 3.38 -6.83
CA LEU A 3 77.99 3.93 -7.50
C LEU A 3 76.83 2.92 -7.67
N LYS A 4 77.08 1.61 -7.57
CA LYS A 4 76.02 0.58 -7.74
C LYS A 4 75.13 0.39 -6.50
N ILE A 5 75.57 0.87 -5.33
CA ILE A 5 74.86 0.67 -4.05
C ILE A 5 73.80 1.76 -3.83
N ILE A 6 74.01 2.98 -4.34
CA ILE A 6 73.08 4.12 -4.18
C ILE A 6 71.80 3.96 -5.04
N ALA A 7 71.92 3.34 -6.21
CA ALA A 7 70.76 3.07 -7.07
C ALA A 7 69.82 2.00 -6.50
N LEU A 8 70.35 1.04 -5.73
CA LEU A 8 69.56 -0.03 -5.13
C LEU A 8 68.74 0.46 -3.92
N THR A 9 69.29 1.36 -3.10
CA THR A 9 68.56 1.94 -1.95
C THR A 9 67.45 2.91 -2.35
N LEU A 10 67.62 3.71 -3.42
CA LEU A 10 66.56 4.57 -3.95
C LEU A 10 65.42 3.78 -4.61
N ALA A 11 65.73 2.66 -5.27
CA ALA A 11 64.72 1.77 -5.84
C ALA A 11 63.89 1.06 -4.74
N ILE A 12 64.52 0.61 -3.65
CA ILE A 12 63.83 -0.04 -2.54
C ILE A 12 62.99 0.97 -1.74
N ALA A 13 63.47 2.20 -1.52
CA ALA A 13 62.68 3.26 -0.87
C ALA A 13 61.48 3.72 -1.73
N GLY A 14 61.64 3.79 -3.06
CA GLY A 14 60.56 4.08 -3.99
C GLY A 14 59.50 2.97 -4.03
N VAL A 15 59.92 1.70 -4.02
CA VAL A 15 59.01 0.54 -3.94
C VAL A 15 58.34 0.46 -2.58
N VAL A 16 59.03 0.74 -1.46
CA VAL A 16 58.41 0.78 -0.12
C VAL A 16 57.44 1.96 0.02
N ALA A 17 57.74 3.13 -0.53
CA ALA A 17 56.80 4.26 -0.55
C ALA A 17 55.58 3.96 -1.42
N VAL A 18 55.74 3.30 -2.58
CA VAL A 18 54.63 2.83 -3.42
C VAL A 18 53.82 1.75 -2.71
N ILE A 19 54.44 0.78 -2.05
CA ILE A 19 53.76 -0.28 -1.28
C ILE A 19 53.03 0.32 -0.08
N TYR A 20 53.64 1.24 0.65
CA TYR A 20 53.03 1.90 1.81
C TYR A 20 51.86 2.79 1.39
N ASN A 21 52.00 3.54 0.30
CA ASN A 21 50.92 4.36 -0.27
C ASN A 21 49.78 3.49 -0.83
N ASN A 22 50.10 2.32 -1.41
CA ASN A 22 49.10 1.36 -1.88
C ASN A 22 48.41 0.63 -0.71
N HIS A 23 49.13 0.32 0.36
CA HIS A 23 48.57 -0.24 1.59
C HIS A 23 47.67 0.77 2.33
N GLN A 24 48.06 2.04 2.41
CA GLN A 24 47.20 3.10 2.97
C GLN A 24 45.94 3.29 2.13
N ARG A 25 46.06 3.40 0.80
CA ARG A 25 44.89 3.46 -0.10
C ARG A 25 43.97 2.24 0.03
N SER A 26 44.55 1.05 0.19
CA SER A 26 43.80 -0.18 0.41
C SER A 26 43.07 -0.20 1.77
N ALA A 27 43.71 0.31 2.84
CA ALA A 27 43.11 0.42 4.16
C ALA A 27 41.95 1.44 4.17
N GLU A 28 42.14 2.59 3.54
CA GLU A 28 41.10 3.61 3.38
C GLU A 28 39.91 3.10 2.54
N ALA A 29 40.17 2.41 1.43
CA ALA A 29 39.13 1.78 0.61
C ALA A 29 38.35 0.72 1.41
N THR A 30 39.04 -0.08 2.23
CA THR A 30 38.40 -1.08 3.09
C THR A 30 37.53 -0.42 4.16
N ALA A 31 38.02 0.64 4.81
CA ALA A 31 37.27 1.41 5.79
C ALA A 31 36.03 2.09 5.15
N ALA A 32 36.16 2.63 3.93
CA ALA A 32 35.05 3.26 3.21
C ALA A 32 33.95 2.25 2.83
N VAL A 33 34.34 1.06 2.33
CA VAL A 33 33.40 -0.04 2.04
C VAL A 33 32.72 -0.52 3.32
N HIS A 34 33.48 -0.71 4.40
CA HIS A 34 32.92 -1.10 5.70
C HIS A 34 31.94 -0.06 6.24
N SER A 35 32.31 1.22 6.26
CA SER A 35 31.44 2.32 6.70
C SER A 35 30.16 2.40 5.86
N THR A 36 30.27 2.20 4.54
CA THR A 36 29.09 2.17 3.65
C THR A 36 28.18 1.00 3.97
N LYS A 37 28.75 -0.18 4.22
CA LYS A 37 27.99 -1.36 4.61
C LYS A 37 27.27 -1.13 5.93
N VAL A 38 27.97 -0.64 6.96
CA VAL A 38 27.35 -0.31 8.27
C VAL A 38 26.23 0.70 8.11
N ALA A 39 26.41 1.75 7.30
CA ALA A 39 25.36 2.73 7.03
C ALA A 39 24.13 2.09 6.36
N VAL A 40 24.32 1.16 5.42
CA VAL A 40 23.23 0.40 4.79
C VAL A 40 22.57 -0.55 5.78
N ASP A 41 23.34 -1.26 6.60
CA ASP A 41 22.82 -2.19 7.61
C ASP A 41 21.92 -1.45 8.63
N THR A 42 22.23 -0.19 8.96
CA THR A 42 21.39 0.64 9.86
C THR A 42 20.03 1.06 9.28
N LEU A 43 19.81 0.86 7.97
CA LEU A 43 18.51 1.09 7.34
C LEU A 43 17.53 -0.05 7.61
N TYR A 44 18.02 -1.15 8.20
CA TYR A 44 17.25 -2.35 8.48
C TYR A 44 17.16 -2.60 9.98
N ARG A 45 16.06 -3.21 10.41
CA ARG A 45 15.90 -3.62 11.81
C ARG A 45 16.62 -4.92 12.16
N ASN A 46 17.05 -5.68 11.16
CA ASN A 46 17.67 -6.99 11.33
C ASN A 46 18.77 -7.21 10.29
N SER A 47 19.73 -8.08 10.61
CA SER A 47 20.87 -8.41 9.73
C SER A 47 20.47 -9.18 8.47
N ALA A 48 19.26 -9.73 8.44
CA ALA A 48 18.71 -10.40 7.25
C ALA A 48 18.18 -9.39 6.20
N HIS A 49 18.14 -8.10 6.54
CA HIS A 49 17.62 -7.02 5.69
C HIS A 49 16.22 -7.31 5.15
N THR A 50 15.37 -7.94 5.98
CA THR A 50 14.01 -8.32 5.57
C THR A 50 12.99 -7.24 5.87
N LEU A 51 13.29 -6.32 6.79
CA LEU A 51 12.38 -5.26 7.21
C LEU A 51 13.13 -3.95 7.46
N PRO A 52 12.52 -2.79 7.12
CA PRO A 52 13.13 -1.49 7.34
C PRO A 52 13.27 -1.22 8.84
N ALA A 53 14.26 -0.39 9.19
CA ALA A 53 14.39 0.17 10.53
C ALA A 53 13.13 0.96 10.93
N VAL A 54 12.80 0.96 12.21
CA VAL A 54 11.60 1.67 12.72
C VAL A 54 11.74 3.19 12.54
N ASP A 55 12.97 3.70 12.66
CA ASP A 55 13.32 5.10 12.50
C ASP A 55 13.97 5.39 11.12
N LEU A 56 13.60 4.60 10.11
CA LEU A 56 14.05 4.82 8.74
C LEU A 56 13.49 6.15 8.23
N THR A 57 14.40 7.03 7.82
CA THR A 57 14.06 8.36 7.28
C THR A 57 14.79 8.61 5.98
N GLU A 58 14.27 9.53 5.18
CA GLU A 58 14.94 10.00 3.97
C GLU A 58 16.36 10.53 4.26
N LYS A 59 16.58 11.15 5.43
CA LYS A 59 17.89 11.61 5.87
C LYS A 59 18.89 10.46 5.99
N LYS A 60 18.50 9.33 6.60
CA LYS A 60 19.37 8.15 6.72
C LYS A 60 19.67 7.51 5.37
N ILE A 61 18.65 7.40 4.50
CA ILE A 61 18.82 6.89 3.14
C ILE A 61 19.77 7.80 2.35
N SER A 62 19.64 9.11 2.48
CA SER A 62 20.47 10.10 1.80
C SER A 62 21.91 10.09 2.30
N ALA A 63 22.13 9.95 3.61
CA ALA A 63 23.46 9.77 4.20
C ALA A 63 24.15 8.51 3.67
N ALA A 64 23.44 7.38 3.64
CA ALA A 64 23.96 6.14 3.07
C ALA A 64 24.23 6.25 1.56
N LYS A 65 23.37 6.94 0.79
CA LYS A 65 23.63 7.28 -0.63
C LYS A 65 24.87 8.15 -0.80
N ALA A 66 25.10 9.13 0.07
CA ALA A 66 26.28 9.99 0.01
C ALA A 66 27.56 9.20 0.28
N LEU A 67 27.57 8.35 1.32
CA LEU A 67 28.68 7.43 1.60
C LEU A 67 28.92 6.47 0.43
N MET A 68 27.86 5.89 -0.13
CA MET A 68 27.94 5.01 -1.31
C MET A 68 28.61 5.71 -2.50
N ARG A 69 28.21 6.96 -2.80
CA ARG A 69 28.84 7.74 -3.89
C ARG A 69 30.30 8.02 -3.62
N LYS A 70 30.65 8.41 -2.39
CA LYS A 70 32.05 8.64 -1.97
C LYS A 70 32.90 7.38 -2.09
N THR A 71 32.37 6.23 -1.69
CA THR A 71 33.10 4.95 -1.76
C THR A 71 33.30 4.48 -3.20
N LYS A 72 32.36 4.78 -4.10
CA LYS A 72 32.50 4.44 -5.54
C LYS A 72 33.64 5.19 -6.24
N THR A 73 34.13 6.30 -5.70
CA THR A 73 35.28 7.04 -6.27
C THR A 73 36.63 6.49 -5.80
N ALA A 74 36.65 5.57 -4.82
CA ALA A 74 37.88 4.93 -4.37
C ALA A 74 38.34 3.84 -5.35
N SER A 75 39.65 3.55 -5.36
CA SER A 75 40.19 2.43 -6.11
C SER A 75 39.92 1.13 -5.33
N LEU A 76 38.88 0.39 -5.75
CA LEU A 76 38.40 -0.80 -5.07
C LEU A 76 38.92 -2.09 -5.70
N SER A 77 39.21 -3.10 -4.88
CA SER A 77 39.41 -4.49 -5.36
C SER A 77 38.09 -5.10 -5.84
N ASP A 78 38.13 -6.19 -6.60
CA ASP A 78 36.91 -6.80 -7.14
C ASP A 78 35.99 -7.36 -6.04
N THR A 79 36.56 -7.87 -4.94
CA THR A 79 35.82 -8.25 -3.73
C THR A 79 35.09 -7.04 -3.13
N GLN A 80 35.77 -5.90 -3.02
CA GLN A 80 35.18 -4.65 -2.50
C GLN A 80 34.09 -4.11 -3.43
N LYS A 81 34.28 -4.18 -4.76
CA LYS A 81 33.26 -3.80 -5.74
C LYS A 81 32.01 -4.67 -5.60
N THR A 82 32.18 -5.98 -5.44
CA THR A 82 31.06 -6.93 -5.25
C THR A 82 30.30 -6.64 -3.97
N GLN A 83 31.01 -6.36 -2.86
CA GLN A 83 30.39 -5.95 -1.60
C GLN A 83 29.62 -4.64 -1.75
N LEU A 84 30.18 -3.66 -2.47
CA LEU A 84 29.55 -2.37 -2.71
C LEU A 84 28.33 -2.48 -3.64
N GLN A 85 28.36 -3.41 -4.61
CA GLN A 85 27.21 -3.71 -5.47
C GLN A 85 26.07 -4.32 -4.64
N LYS A 86 26.37 -5.28 -3.76
CA LYS A 86 25.37 -5.83 -2.82
C LYS A 86 24.80 -4.72 -1.94
N ALA A 87 25.65 -3.88 -1.34
CA ALA A 87 25.21 -2.75 -0.53
C ALA A 87 24.40 -1.72 -1.34
N THR A 88 24.68 -1.54 -2.64
CA THR A 88 23.87 -0.69 -3.54
C THR A 88 22.47 -1.26 -3.75
N ALA A 89 22.36 -2.57 -3.98
CA ALA A 89 21.07 -3.24 -4.11
C ALA A 89 20.26 -3.14 -2.80
N GLU A 90 20.92 -3.34 -1.66
CA GLU A 90 20.29 -3.19 -0.34
C GLU A 90 19.88 -1.74 -0.05
N LEU A 91 20.69 -0.75 -0.39
CA LEU A 91 20.31 0.66 -0.28
C LEU A 91 19.08 1.00 -1.14
N SER A 92 19.02 0.46 -2.36
CA SER A 92 17.88 0.64 -3.25
C SER A 92 16.62 -0.02 -2.70
N ALA A 93 16.73 -1.24 -2.16
CA ALA A 93 15.62 -1.93 -1.52
C ALA A 93 15.11 -1.18 -0.28
N ALA A 94 15.99 -0.67 0.58
CA ALA A 94 15.61 0.13 1.75
C ALA A 94 14.85 1.40 1.35
N ALA A 95 15.31 2.09 0.30
CA ALA A 95 14.62 3.27 -0.22
C ALA A 95 13.20 2.94 -0.76
N LYS A 96 13.03 1.81 -1.43
CA LYS A 96 11.73 1.33 -1.89
C LYS A 96 10.83 0.94 -0.73
N MET A 97 11.36 0.25 0.28
CA MET A 97 10.61 -0.09 1.49
C MET A 97 10.11 1.17 2.19
N TYR A 98 10.97 2.19 2.33
CA TYR A 98 10.58 3.49 2.86
C TYR A 98 9.44 4.11 2.06
N SER A 99 9.52 4.14 0.72
CA SER A 99 8.44 4.68 -0.12
C SER A 99 7.11 3.96 0.11
N VAL A 100 7.12 2.62 0.22
CA VAL A 100 5.91 1.83 0.49
C VAL A 100 5.38 2.14 1.88
N THR A 101 6.24 2.06 2.90
CA THR A 101 5.87 2.31 4.30
C THR A 101 5.30 3.72 4.50
N GLN A 102 5.88 4.73 3.87
CA GLN A 102 5.38 6.12 3.95
C GLN A 102 4.04 6.26 3.24
N ALA A 103 3.90 5.75 2.03
CA ALA A 103 2.65 5.86 1.28
C ALA A 103 1.49 5.19 2.03
N THR A 104 1.71 4.04 2.65
CA THR A 104 0.68 3.34 3.43
C THR A 104 0.30 4.04 4.74
N GLN A 105 1.08 5.04 5.18
CA GLN A 105 0.78 5.87 6.35
C GLN A 105 0.32 7.28 5.96
N THR A 106 0.36 7.62 4.67
CA THR A 106 -0.02 8.94 4.19
C THR A 106 -1.55 9.04 4.21
N PRO A 107 -2.13 10.08 4.84
CA PRO A 107 -3.58 10.30 4.80
C PRO A 107 -4.10 10.34 3.36
N ILE A 108 -5.29 9.78 3.16
CA ILE A 108 -5.91 9.77 1.83
C ILE A 108 -6.52 11.14 1.61
N ALA A 109 -6.13 11.79 0.52
CA ALA A 109 -6.67 13.09 0.13
C ALA A 109 -7.00 13.07 -1.36
N PRO A 110 -8.14 13.65 -1.80
CA PRO A 110 -8.52 13.78 -3.20
C PRO A 110 -7.66 14.86 -3.87
N THR A 111 -6.37 14.57 -4.04
CA THR A 111 -5.38 15.46 -4.65
C THR A 111 -4.48 14.68 -5.60
N THR A 112 -3.94 15.33 -6.63
CA THR A 112 -2.99 14.73 -7.58
C THR A 112 -1.73 14.19 -6.90
N HIS A 113 -1.36 14.76 -5.75
CA HIS A 113 -0.20 14.30 -4.96
C HIS A 113 -0.39 12.89 -4.38
N TYR A 114 -1.63 12.52 -4.03
CA TYR A 114 -1.92 11.19 -3.52
C TYR A 114 -1.73 10.11 -4.61
N GLN A 115 -2.22 10.36 -5.82
CA GLN A 115 -2.06 9.45 -6.97
C GLN A 115 -0.58 9.15 -7.26
N GLN A 116 0.25 10.20 -7.33
CA GLN A 116 1.69 10.03 -7.59
C GLN A 116 2.35 9.21 -6.48
N THR A 117 1.97 9.46 -5.22
CA THR A 117 2.47 8.74 -4.05
C THR A 117 2.08 7.25 -4.10
N ALA A 118 0.81 6.97 -4.38
CA ALA A 118 0.28 5.62 -4.52
C ALA A 118 0.97 4.85 -5.66
N HIS A 119 1.11 5.47 -6.82
CA HIS A 119 1.76 4.86 -7.99
C HIS A 119 3.24 4.53 -7.73
N SER A 120 3.99 5.46 -7.13
CA SER A 120 5.38 5.24 -6.74
C SER A 120 5.52 4.06 -5.78
N ALA A 121 4.65 3.98 -4.78
CA ALA A 121 4.65 2.90 -3.81
C ALA A 121 4.24 1.54 -4.39
N LEU A 122 3.22 1.50 -5.27
CA LEU A 122 2.82 0.26 -5.96
C LEU A 122 3.96 -0.28 -6.82
N THR A 123 4.64 0.60 -7.57
CA THR A 123 5.81 0.23 -8.37
C THR A 123 6.96 -0.26 -7.49
N ALA A 124 7.23 0.44 -6.38
CA ALA A 124 8.25 0.03 -5.43
C ALA A 124 7.94 -1.34 -4.80
N TYR A 125 6.68 -1.58 -4.42
CA TYR A 125 6.21 -2.85 -3.88
C TYR A 125 6.40 -4.00 -4.86
N GLN A 126 6.00 -3.83 -6.13
CA GLN A 126 6.20 -4.83 -7.19
C GLN A 126 7.69 -5.20 -7.35
N GLN A 127 8.57 -4.20 -7.33
CA GLN A 127 10.02 -4.44 -7.42
C GLN A 127 10.61 -5.13 -6.18
N LEU A 128 9.93 -5.03 -5.03
CA LEU A 128 10.35 -5.68 -3.78
C LEU A 128 9.88 -7.14 -3.67
N GLN A 129 8.85 -7.57 -4.40
CA GLN A 129 8.26 -8.92 -4.25
C GLN A 129 9.29 -10.05 -4.34
N LYS A 130 10.22 -9.96 -5.30
CA LYS A 130 11.28 -10.97 -5.47
C LYS A 130 12.44 -10.76 -4.50
N ALA A 131 12.79 -9.52 -4.21
CA ALA A 131 13.98 -9.19 -3.44
C ALA A 131 13.76 -9.31 -1.92
N LYS A 132 12.53 -9.06 -1.44
CA LYS A 132 12.17 -8.84 -0.03
C LYS A 132 10.79 -9.44 0.30
N PRO A 133 10.64 -10.78 0.25
CA PRO A 133 9.33 -11.45 0.37
C PRO A 133 8.63 -11.23 1.71
N VAL A 134 9.40 -11.17 2.82
CA VAL A 134 8.83 -10.94 4.16
C VAL A 134 8.21 -9.55 4.27
N PHE A 135 8.89 -8.52 3.76
CA PHE A 135 8.34 -7.17 3.70
C PHE A 135 7.06 -7.14 2.88
N THR A 136 7.06 -7.73 1.69
CA THR A 136 5.88 -7.70 0.82
C THR A 136 4.71 -8.48 1.39
N GLN A 137 4.95 -9.54 2.15
CA GLN A 137 3.90 -10.27 2.86
C GLN A 137 3.19 -9.38 3.89
N ILE A 138 3.96 -8.63 4.70
CA ILE A 138 3.40 -7.75 5.73
C ILE A 138 2.62 -6.59 5.10
N TYR A 139 3.14 -6.03 4.00
CA TYR A 139 2.55 -4.85 3.35
C TYR A 139 1.53 -5.18 2.26
N GLN A 140 1.16 -6.45 2.05
CA GLN A 140 0.21 -6.84 1.01
C GLN A 140 -1.14 -6.14 1.17
N GLN A 141 -1.73 -6.19 2.37
CA GLN A 141 -3.02 -5.56 2.64
C GLN A 141 -2.94 -4.03 2.59
N PRO A 142 -2.01 -3.34 3.28
CA PRO A 142 -1.87 -1.89 3.17
C PRO A 142 -1.67 -1.38 1.73
N VAL A 143 -0.90 -2.10 0.91
CA VAL A 143 -0.67 -1.71 -0.50
C VAL A 143 -1.89 -1.99 -1.38
N SER A 144 -2.66 -3.04 -1.09
CA SER A 144 -3.96 -3.26 -1.75
C SER A 144 -4.93 -2.11 -1.45
N ASN A 145 -4.99 -1.67 -0.19
CA ASN A 145 -5.82 -0.53 0.22
C ASN A 145 -5.36 0.77 -0.45
N LEU A 146 -4.04 1.00 -0.54
CA LEU A 146 -3.46 2.12 -1.28
C LEU A 146 -3.89 2.13 -2.76
N GLY A 147 -3.94 0.95 -3.39
CA GLY A 147 -4.40 0.82 -4.78
C GLY A 147 -5.90 1.10 -4.96
N GLN A 148 -6.73 0.68 -4.00
CA GLN A 148 -8.16 1.01 -4.01
C GLN A 148 -8.39 2.50 -3.75
N ALA A 149 -7.68 3.08 -2.78
CA ALA A 149 -7.71 4.50 -2.49
C ALA A 149 -7.29 5.36 -3.69
N ALA A 150 -6.28 4.94 -4.45
CA ALA A 150 -5.89 5.63 -5.68
C ALA A 150 -7.03 5.66 -6.70
N LYS A 151 -7.73 4.54 -6.91
CA LYS A 151 -8.89 4.48 -7.82
C LYS A 151 -10.06 5.33 -7.34
N ALA A 152 -10.31 5.36 -6.04
CA ALA A 152 -11.35 6.22 -5.47
C ALA A 152 -11.01 7.70 -5.68
N VAL A 153 -9.75 8.10 -5.46
CA VAL A 153 -9.27 9.47 -5.74
C VAL A 153 -9.36 9.81 -7.23
N ASP A 154 -9.01 8.88 -8.13
CA ASP A 154 -9.16 9.06 -9.58
C ASP A 154 -10.63 9.34 -9.95
N ALA A 155 -11.55 8.50 -9.47
CA ALA A 155 -12.98 8.67 -9.73
C ALA A 155 -13.51 10.02 -9.19
N LEU A 156 -13.10 10.42 -7.97
CA LEU A 156 -13.50 11.71 -7.41
C LEU A 156 -12.94 12.90 -8.23
N ASN A 157 -11.70 12.81 -8.70
CA ASN A 157 -11.10 13.85 -9.54
C ASN A 157 -11.82 13.97 -10.91
N GLU A 158 -12.24 12.85 -11.49
CA GLU A 158 -13.06 12.84 -12.70
C GLU A 158 -14.40 13.56 -12.47
N LEU A 159 -15.08 13.29 -11.35
CA LEU A 159 -16.32 13.99 -10.98
C LEU A 159 -16.12 15.50 -10.78
N GLN A 160 -15.01 15.91 -10.15
CA GLN A 160 -14.72 17.33 -9.93
C GLN A 160 -14.42 18.09 -11.21
N SER A 161 -13.64 17.48 -12.11
CA SER A 161 -13.16 18.11 -13.34
C SER A 161 -14.19 18.13 -14.48
N ALA A 162 -15.22 17.28 -14.41
CA ALA A 162 -16.29 17.25 -15.39
C ALA A 162 -17.27 18.44 -15.23
N ASP A 163 -17.65 19.03 -16.37
CA ASP A 163 -18.69 20.06 -16.46
C ASP A 163 -20.10 19.47 -16.35
N GLN A 164 -20.25 18.22 -16.80
CA GLN A 164 -21.48 17.43 -16.68
C GLN A 164 -21.12 16.00 -16.31
N VAL A 165 -21.90 15.42 -15.39
CA VAL A 165 -21.61 14.11 -14.82
C VAL A 165 -22.82 13.18 -15.04
N SER A 166 -22.58 11.91 -15.34
CA SER A 166 -23.66 10.92 -15.41
C SER A 166 -23.99 10.34 -14.03
N THR A 167 -25.24 9.92 -13.83
CA THR A 167 -25.65 9.24 -12.59
C THR A 167 -24.87 7.94 -12.34
N ASP A 168 -24.42 7.27 -13.40
CA ASP A 168 -23.67 6.02 -13.28
C ASP A 168 -22.22 6.28 -12.84
N ASP A 169 -21.59 7.38 -13.28
CA ASP A 169 -20.26 7.78 -12.81
C ASP A 169 -20.29 8.12 -11.32
N ILE A 170 -21.34 8.82 -10.86
CA ILE A 170 -21.55 9.13 -9.44
C ILE A 170 -21.69 7.85 -8.61
N LYS A 171 -22.50 6.88 -9.06
CA LYS A 171 -22.66 5.59 -8.38
C LYS A 171 -21.34 4.81 -8.32
N SER A 172 -20.59 4.80 -9.42
CA SER A 172 -19.29 4.14 -9.50
C SER A 172 -18.30 4.76 -8.50
N ALA A 173 -18.19 6.08 -8.48
CA ALA A 173 -17.31 6.79 -7.54
C ALA A 173 -17.70 6.53 -6.08
N LYS A 174 -19.00 6.58 -5.74
CA LYS A 174 -19.49 6.22 -4.39
C LYS A 174 -19.06 4.83 -3.97
N ALA A 175 -19.20 3.84 -4.85
CA ALA A 175 -18.81 2.46 -4.57
C ALA A 175 -17.28 2.31 -4.37
N GLN A 176 -16.45 3.06 -5.11
CA GLN A 176 -15.00 3.08 -4.91
C GLN A 176 -14.62 3.72 -3.57
N VAL A 177 -15.30 4.79 -3.17
CA VAL A 177 -15.07 5.45 -1.88
C VAL A 177 -15.45 4.53 -0.73
N GLU A 178 -16.61 3.86 -0.80
CA GLU A 178 -17.10 2.94 0.23
C GLU A 178 -16.10 1.80 0.52
N GLN A 179 -15.50 1.22 -0.54
CA GLN A 179 -14.45 0.20 -0.42
C GLN A 179 -13.20 0.66 0.34
N VAL A 180 -12.95 1.98 0.39
CA VAL A 180 -11.81 2.58 1.07
C VAL A 180 -12.19 3.03 2.49
N THR A 181 -13.41 3.52 2.68
CA THR A 181 -13.89 4.11 3.94
C THR A 181 -14.45 3.08 4.92
N ASP A 182 -14.83 1.89 4.47
CA ASP A 182 -15.26 0.75 5.32
C ASP A 182 -14.17 0.26 6.30
N GLY A 183 -12.97 0.85 6.26
CA GLY A 183 -11.91 0.52 7.19
C GLY A 183 -10.86 1.61 7.41
N GLN A 184 -11.22 2.82 7.89
CA GLN A 184 -10.45 3.64 8.86
C GLN A 184 -10.16 5.13 8.53
N ASP A 185 -10.60 5.74 7.42
CA ASP A 185 -10.31 7.17 7.13
C ASP A 185 -11.58 8.04 7.03
N THR A 186 -12.03 8.54 8.18
CA THR A 186 -13.25 9.36 8.30
C THR A 186 -13.13 10.74 7.65
N VAL A 187 -11.91 11.25 7.50
CA VAL A 187 -11.65 12.56 6.86
C VAL A 187 -11.79 12.42 5.35
N PHE A 188 -11.18 11.38 4.76
CA PHE A 188 -11.36 11.07 3.34
C PHE A 188 -12.83 10.84 2.99
N ALA A 189 -13.58 10.12 3.83
CA ALA A 189 -15.01 9.88 3.63
C ALA A 189 -15.83 11.18 3.55
N ALA A 190 -15.54 12.15 4.43
CA ALA A 190 -16.24 13.43 4.48
C ALA A 190 -15.92 14.29 3.25
N GLU A 191 -14.64 14.35 2.84
CA GLU A 191 -14.23 15.08 1.64
C GLU A 191 -14.82 14.46 0.38
N ALA A 192 -14.78 13.12 0.27
CA ALA A 192 -15.40 12.38 -0.83
C ALA A 192 -16.91 12.62 -0.92
N ALA A 193 -17.62 12.65 0.21
CA ALA A 193 -19.04 12.94 0.26
C ALA A 193 -19.36 14.35 -0.27
N GLN A 194 -18.52 15.34 0.04
CA GLN A 194 -18.66 16.70 -0.49
C GLN A 194 -18.49 16.73 -2.01
N VAL A 195 -17.44 16.08 -2.54
CA VAL A 195 -17.20 16.00 -3.98
C VAL A 195 -18.37 15.36 -4.72
N VAL A 196 -18.91 14.29 -4.16
CA VAL A 196 -20.04 13.59 -4.76
C VAL A 196 -21.32 14.44 -4.72
N SER A 197 -21.57 15.14 -3.61
CA SER A 197 -22.70 16.09 -3.50
C SER A 197 -22.61 17.22 -4.54
N ASP A 198 -21.41 17.75 -4.77
CA ASP A 198 -21.18 18.77 -5.80
C ASP A 198 -21.38 18.19 -7.21
N ALA A 199 -20.98 16.94 -7.45
CA ALA A 199 -21.21 16.25 -8.72
C ALA A 199 -22.69 15.94 -8.98
N GLU A 200 -23.47 15.64 -7.94
CA GLU A 200 -24.93 15.45 -8.04
C GLU A 200 -25.65 16.71 -8.52
N GLN A 201 -25.11 17.91 -8.25
CA GLN A 201 -25.63 19.17 -8.77
C GLN A 201 -25.30 19.39 -10.26
N LYS A 202 -24.29 18.67 -10.79
CA LYS A 202 -23.85 18.73 -12.19
C LYS A 202 -24.41 17.61 -13.06
N VAL A 203 -25.37 16.85 -12.54
CA VAL A 203 -25.96 15.73 -13.28
C VAL A 203 -26.53 16.26 -14.58
N SER A 204 -26.00 15.75 -15.70
CA SER A 204 -26.54 16.07 -17.01
C SER A 204 -28.02 15.65 -16.99
N PRO A 205 -28.97 16.48 -17.44
CA PRO A 205 -30.33 16.03 -17.61
C PRO A 205 -30.29 14.90 -18.64
N SER A 206 -30.24 13.65 -18.14
CA SER A 206 -30.33 12.45 -18.97
C SER A 206 -31.51 12.67 -19.88
N THR A 207 -31.20 12.73 -21.17
CA THR A 207 -32.13 12.86 -22.29
C THR A 207 -33.43 12.14 -21.95
N SER A 208 -34.41 12.91 -21.49
CA SER A 208 -35.79 12.46 -21.40
C SER A 208 -36.24 12.31 -22.84
N ALA A 209 -36.14 11.10 -23.38
CA ALA A 209 -36.71 10.71 -24.65
C ALA A 209 -37.34 9.33 -24.44
N SER A 210 -38.65 9.13 -24.52
CA SER A 210 -39.72 10.02 -24.95
C SER A 210 -41.03 9.47 -24.37
N THR A 211 -41.64 10.15 -23.40
CA THR A 211 -43.07 9.94 -23.15
C THR A 211 -43.80 10.64 -24.29
N SER A 212 -44.10 9.88 -25.34
CA SER A 212 -45.02 10.31 -26.38
C SER A 212 -46.28 10.85 -25.69
N PRO A 213 -46.70 12.11 -25.92
CA PRO A 213 -47.98 12.55 -25.42
C PRO A 213 -49.04 11.74 -26.18
N ALA A 214 -49.72 10.83 -25.48
CA ALA A 214 -50.94 10.24 -26.00
C ALA A 214 -51.91 11.40 -26.22
N THR A 215 -52.20 11.66 -27.50
CA THR A 215 -53.11 12.71 -27.97
C THR A 215 -54.46 12.58 -27.29
N PRO A 216 -55.04 13.67 -26.76
CA PRO A 216 -56.45 13.69 -26.41
C PRO A 216 -57.23 13.94 -27.71
N TYR A 217 -58.12 13.02 -28.12
CA TYR A 217 -59.48 13.36 -28.56
C TYR A 217 -60.30 12.11 -28.89
N ASP A 218 -61.59 12.30 -28.63
CA ASP A 218 -62.69 11.35 -28.44
C ASP A 218 -63.56 11.19 -29.71
N GLU A 219 -64.38 10.14 -29.67
CA GLU A 219 -65.77 10.04 -30.17
C GLU A 219 -66.14 9.16 -31.40
N SER A 220 -67.00 8.17 -31.07
CA SER A 220 -68.13 7.56 -31.81
C SER A 220 -67.90 6.58 -32.97
N THR A 221 -68.25 5.29 -32.75
CA THR A 221 -69.56 4.73 -33.17
C THR A 221 -69.84 3.33 -32.56
N THR A 222 -70.93 3.30 -31.79
CA THR A 222 -71.96 2.28 -31.48
C THR A 222 -71.91 0.86 -32.10
N SER A 223 -71.98 -0.19 -31.26
CA SER A 223 -73.14 -1.12 -31.10
C SER A 223 -72.76 -2.54 -30.64
N SER A 224 -73.18 -2.86 -29.41
CA SER A 224 -73.78 -4.10 -28.87
C SER A 224 -73.33 -5.49 -29.33
N THR A 225 -72.88 -6.32 -28.37
CA THR A 225 -73.62 -7.55 -28.00
C THR A 225 -73.34 -7.96 -26.55
N THR A 226 -74.42 -8.38 -25.90
CA THR A 226 -74.61 -8.88 -24.55
C THR A 226 -73.89 -10.20 -24.29
N SER A 227 -73.34 -10.40 -23.09
CA SER A 227 -73.39 -11.70 -22.40
C SER A 227 -73.22 -11.54 -20.89
N THR A 228 -74.27 -11.95 -20.20
CA THR A 228 -74.46 -12.08 -18.76
C THR A 228 -73.66 -13.27 -18.21
N SER A 229 -73.04 -13.16 -17.04
CA SER A 229 -73.25 -14.10 -15.91
C SER A 229 -72.41 -13.80 -14.66
N THR A 230 -73.19 -13.60 -13.58
CA THR A 230 -73.02 -14.08 -12.19
C THR A 230 -71.82 -13.66 -11.33
N SER A 231 -72.19 -12.89 -10.31
CA SER A 231 -71.53 -12.66 -9.02
C SER A 231 -71.05 -13.94 -8.33
N VAL A 232 -69.91 -13.84 -7.62
CA VAL A 232 -69.79 -14.39 -6.27
C VAL A 232 -68.93 -13.43 -5.43
N ASP A 233 -69.54 -12.91 -4.38
CA ASP A 233 -68.90 -12.19 -3.29
C ASP A 233 -67.89 -13.06 -2.54
N HIS A 234 -66.78 -12.49 -2.08
CA HIS A 234 -66.20 -12.84 -0.79
C HIS A 234 -65.48 -11.63 -0.20
N ASN A 235 -66.25 -10.87 0.59
CA ASN A 235 -65.73 -10.07 1.69
C ASN A 235 -65.55 -10.98 2.91
N SER A 236 -64.38 -10.95 3.53
CA SER A 236 -64.22 -11.31 4.95
C SER A 236 -63.02 -10.54 5.51
N THR A 237 -63.34 -9.43 6.15
CA THR A 237 -62.53 -8.79 7.19
C THR A 237 -62.61 -9.65 8.46
N SER A 238 -61.50 -9.83 9.20
CA SER A 238 -61.38 -9.47 10.64
C SER A 238 -60.18 -10.13 11.37
N THR A 239 -59.39 -9.24 11.99
CA THR A 239 -58.80 -9.29 13.36
C THR A 239 -57.67 -10.25 13.77
N ASN A 240 -56.57 -9.61 14.20
CA ASN A 240 -55.81 -9.74 15.46
C ASN A 240 -55.56 -11.13 16.08
N ALA A 241 -54.29 -11.42 16.35
CA ALA A 241 -53.82 -11.70 17.72
C ALA A 241 -52.27 -11.64 17.82
N THR A 242 -51.81 -10.70 18.65
CA THR A 242 -50.51 -10.68 19.32
C THR A 242 -50.40 -11.87 20.27
N SER A 243 -49.23 -12.53 20.36
CA SER A 243 -48.74 -13.18 21.58
C SER A 243 -47.24 -13.45 21.48
N SER A 244 -46.53 -12.88 22.45
CA SER A 244 -45.16 -13.17 22.85
C SER A 244 -45.06 -14.60 23.38
N ASP A 245 -43.93 -15.30 23.15
CA ASP A 245 -43.25 -15.96 24.27
C ASP A 245 -41.76 -16.18 23.98
N SER A 246 -40.99 -16.04 25.04
CA SER A 246 -39.55 -16.21 25.14
C SER A 246 -39.23 -17.65 25.51
N SER A 247 -38.09 -18.19 25.08
CA SER A 247 -37.09 -18.88 25.94
C SER A 247 -36.13 -19.78 25.15
N SER A 248 -34.85 -19.40 25.22
CA SER A 248 -33.73 -20.21 25.72
C SER A 248 -33.05 -21.31 24.89
N GLN A 249 -31.71 -21.24 24.96
CA GLN A 249 -30.67 -22.29 24.83
C GLN A 249 -30.24 -22.73 23.41
N ALA A 250 -28.95 -22.89 23.07
CA ALA A 250 -27.71 -22.80 23.84
C ALA A 250 -26.51 -22.50 22.91
N ALA A 251 -25.51 -21.83 23.48
CA ALA A 251 -24.18 -21.67 22.91
C ALA A 251 -23.44 -23.01 22.85
N SER A 252 -22.65 -23.22 21.79
CA SER A 252 -21.64 -24.29 21.74
C SER A 252 -20.25 -23.66 21.76
N THR A 253 -19.63 -23.69 22.93
CA THR A 253 -18.20 -23.41 23.13
C THR A 253 -17.48 -24.74 23.31
N THR A 254 -16.53 -25.05 22.43
CA THR A 254 -15.60 -26.16 22.60
C THR A 254 -14.47 -25.74 23.52
N SER A 255 -14.45 -26.28 24.74
CA SER A 255 -13.32 -26.21 25.67
C SER A 255 -12.64 -27.59 25.74
N THR A 256 -11.34 -27.63 25.53
CA THR A 256 -10.48 -28.79 25.80
C THR A 256 -10.02 -28.74 27.25
N SER A 257 -10.28 -29.81 28.00
CA SER A 257 -10.02 -29.92 29.44
C SER A 257 -8.53 -29.99 29.79
N THR A 258 -8.15 -29.23 30.81
CA THR A 258 -6.96 -29.42 31.64
C THR A 258 -7.16 -30.59 32.61
N ALA A 259 -6.13 -31.43 32.79
CA ALA A 259 -5.99 -32.30 33.95
C ALA A 259 -4.74 -31.87 34.74
N SER A 260 -4.93 -31.43 35.98
CA SER A 260 -3.93 -31.38 37.06
C SER A 260 -4.24 -32.58 37.96
N THR A 261 -3.30 -33.37 38.50
CA THR A 261 -2.30 -33.12 39.57
C THR A 261 -1.47 -34.43 39.67
N THR A 262 -0.22 -34.50 40.12
CA THR A 262 0.21 -34.44 41.53
C THR A 262 1.75 -34.40 41.63
N THR A 263 2.26 -33.66 42.63
CA THR A 263 3.61 -33.75 43.21
C THR A 263 3.72 -35.00 44.10
N PRO A 264 4.90 -35.64 44.22
CA PRO A 264 5.72 -35.48 45.45
C PRO A 264 7.23 -35.35 45.10
N GLU A 265 7.96 -34.44 45.74
CA GLU A 265 8.73 -34.59 47.00
C GLU A 265 10.00 -35.48 46.91
N SER A 266 11.13 -34.83 47.23
CA SER A 266 12.32 -35.32 47.95
C SER A 266 13.29 -36.38 47.39
N SER A 267 14.54 -35.89 47.27
CA SER A 267 15.76 -36.41 47.93
C SER A 267 16.67 -37.45 47.24
N SER A 268 17.97 -37.11 47.33
CA SER A 268 19.20 -37.92 47.18
C SER A 268 19.54 -38.33 45.73
N LYS A 269 20.76 -38.12 45.22
CA LYS A 269 22.09 -38.30 45.81
C LYS A 269 23.13 -37.54 44.98
#